data_AF-A0A6N0LII4-F1
#
_entry.id   AF-A0A6N0LII4-F1
#
_cell.length_a   1.000
_cell.length_b   1.000
_cell.length_c   1.000
_cell.angle_alpha   90.00
_cell.angle_beta   90.00
_cell.angle_gamma   90.00
#
_symmetry.space_group_name_H-M   'P 1'
#
loop_
_entity.id
_entity.type
_entity.pdbx_description
1 polymer ?
#
loop_
_entity_poly.entity_id
_entity_poly.type
_entity_poly.pdbx_seq_one_letter_code
_entity_poly.pdbx_strand_id
1 'polypeptide(L)'
;MRLFTPKQLALRIQPELKSKRLGGVTKICLCDEVIAMASTPVGAWQLAYERLAAVQFKVGDLLVIVDCIEADLHKGKVWKCRHGSFKTQHGDYGAFLEGFSGYFLCAFLRKATPEEALTFQPQSNDAVA
;
A
#
# COMPACT_ATOMS: atom_id res chain seq x y z
N MET A 1 -1.70 -6.35 -16.93
CA MET A 1 -1.52 -5.63 -15.66
C MET A 1 -2.83 -5.71 -14.88
N ARG A 2 -2.82 -6.17 -13.63
CA ARG A 2 -4.07 -6.33 -12.85
C ARG A 2 -4.54 -4.94 -12.41
N LEU A 3 -5.72 -4.53 -12.87
CA LEU A 3 -6.33 -3.26 -12.45
C LEU A 3 -7.13 -3.51 -11.17
N PHE A 4 -6.73 -2.88 -10.08
CA PHE A 4 -7.46 -2.95 -8.82
C PHE A 4 -8.45 -1.79 -8.74
N THR A 5 -9.67 -2.07 -8.30
CA THR A 5 -10.64 -1.02 -7.94
C THR A 5 -10.22 -0.33 -6.64
N PRO A 6 -10.65 0.92 -6.38
CA PRO A 6 -10.35 1.61 -5.13
C PRO A 6 -10.83 0.84 -3.89
N LYS A 7 -11.97 0.14 -4.00
CA LYS A 7 -12.48 -0.74 -2.94
C LYS A 7 -11.51 -1.89 -2.64
N GLN A 8 -11.01 -2.57 -3.68
CA GLN A 8 -10.04 -3.66 -3.50
C GLN A 8 -8.75 -3.16 -2.86
N LEU A 9 -8.24 -1.99 -3.28
CA LEU A 9 -7.03 -1.41 -2.69
C LEU A 9 -7.25 -1.03 -1.22
N ALA A 10 -8.34 -0.33 -0.90
CA ALA A 10 -8.67 0.04 0.48
C ALA A 10 -8.80 -1.20 1.39
N LEU A 11 -9.50 -2.24 0.94
CA LEU A 11 -9.70 -3.47 1.73
C LEU A 11 -8.42 -4.31 1.88
N ARG A 12 -7.45 -4.16 0.99
CA ARG A 12 -6.12 -4.78 1.17
C ARG A 12 -5.33 -4.10 2.29
N ILE A 13 -5.51 -2.80 2.49
CA ILE A 13 -4.86 -2.04 3.56
C ILE A 13 -5.61 -2.25 4.88
N GLN A 14 -6.94 -2.20 4.84
CA GLN A 14 -7.81 -2.35 6.01
C GLN A 14 -9.03 -3.24 5.67
N PRO A 15 -8.96 -4.56 5.95
CA PRO A 15 -10.01 -5.52 5.59
C PRO A 15 -11.36 -5.28 6.29
N GLU A 16 -11.37 -4.62 7.43
CA GLU A 16 -12.54 -4.42 8.29
C GLU A 16 -13.47 -3.30 7.82
N LEU A 17 -13.10 -2.58 6.74
CA LEU A 17 -13.90 -1.48 6.23
C LEU A 17 -15.27 -1.94 5.75
N LYS A 18 -16.29 -1.15 6.10
CA LYS A 18 -17.68 -1.38 5.69
C LYS A 18 -18.23 -0.14 5.02
N SER A 19 -19.08 -0.34 4.00
CA SER A 19 -19.82 0.76 3.38
C SER A 19 -21.24 0.84 3.96
N LYS A 20 -21.71 2.04 4.32
CA LYS A 20 -23.10 2.33 4.67
C LYS A 20 -23.65 3.42 3.74
N ARG A 21 -24.85 3.23 3.19
CA ARG A 21 -25.50 4.23 2.34
C ARG A 21 -26.68 4.85 3.08
N LEU A 22 -26.69 6.18 3.22
CA LEU A 22 -27.72 6.93 3.94
C LEU A 22 -27.94 8.27 3.25
N GLY A 23 -29.20 8.61 2.94
CA GLY A 23 -29.54 9.92 2.36
C GLY A 23 -28.80 10.24 1.06
N GLY A 24 -28.59 9.25 0.19
CA GLY A 24 -27.85 9.41 -1.07
C GLY A 24 -26.33 9.44 -0.94
N VAL A 25 -25.78 9.52 0.27
CA VAL A 25 -24.33 9.50 0.55
C VAL A 25 -23.85 8.09 0.86
N THR A 26 -22.72 7.70 0.28
CA THR A 26 -22.00 6.48 0.67
C THR A 26 -20.91 6.85 1.68
N LYS A 27 -20.91 6.20 2.84
CA LYS A 27 -19.92 6.32 3.90
C LYS A 27 -19.07 5.06 3.95
N ILE A 28 -17.75 5.20 4.06
CA ILE A 28 -16.83 4.11 4.37
C ILE A 28 -16.46 4.23 5.83
N CYS A 29 -16.65 3.15 6.58
CA CYS A 29 -16.48 3.11 8.02
C CYS A 29 -15.43 2.07 8.41
N LEU A 30 -14.60 2.42 9.39
CA LEU A 30 -13.81 1.47 10.16
C LEU A 30 -14.46 1.35 11.53
N CYS A 31 -14.98 0.16 11.86
CA CYS A 31 -15.90 -0.01 12.99
C CYS A 31 -17.10 0.96 12.87
N ASP A 32 -17.17 1.97 13.74
CA ASP A 32 -18.21 3.00 13.74
C ASP A 32 -17.71 4.38 13.30
N GLU A 33 -16.40 4.54 13.07
CA GLU A 33 -15.83 5.80 12.60
C GLU A 33 -15.95 5.92 11.09
N VAL A 34 -16.39 7.09 10.61
CA VAL A 34 -16.47 7.38 9.17
C VAL A 34 -15.13 7.91 8.67
N ILE A 35 -14.40 7.09 7.92
CA ILE A 35 -13.10 7.47 7.37
C ILE A 35 -13.20 8.16 6.02
N ALA A 36 -14.31 8.00 5.28
CA ALA A 36 -14.54 8.71 4.02
C ALA A 36 -16.04 8.73 3.67
N MET A 37 -16.45 9.71 2.88
CA MET A 37 -17.81 9.75 2.33
C MET A 37 -17.86 10.49 1.00
N ALA A 38 -18.77 10.09 0.12
CA ALA A 38 -19.06 10.78 -1.14
C ALA A 38 -20.49 10.49 -1.61
N SER A 39 -20.96 11.26 -2.59
CA SER A 39 -22.27 11.03 -3.24
C SER A 39 -22.31 9.74 -4.06
N THR A 40 -21.16 9.26 -4.55
CA THR A 40 -21.05 8.00 -5.31
C THR A 40 -20.28 6.94 -4.52
N PRO A 41 -20.62 5.64 -4.66
CA PRO A 41 -19.86 4.58 -4.02
C PRO A 41 -18.38 4.56 -4.42
N VAL A 42 -18.09 4.76 -5.71
CA VAL A 42 -16.71 4.77 -6.23
C VAL A 42 -15.91 5.91 -5.62
N GLY A 43 -16.47 7.12 -5.54
CA GLY A 43 -15.81 8.26 -4.92
C GLY A 43 -15.53 8.05 -3.43
N ALA A 44 -16.46 7.42 -2.71
CA ALA A 44 -16.27 7.14 -1.28
C ALA A 44 -15.13 6.14 -1.05
N TRP A 45 -15.05 5.08 -1.87
CA TRP A 45 -13.95 4.12 -1.82
C TRP A 45 -12.61 4.71 -2.29
N GLN A 46 -12.63 5.61 -3.28
CA GLN A 46 -11.43 6.36 -3.71
C GLN A 46 -10.87 7.21 -2.56
N LEU A 47 -11.70 8.01 -1.91
CA LEU A 47 -11.28 8.84 -0.78
C LEU A 47 -10.79 8.00 0.41
N ALA A 48 -11.43 6.85 0.67
CA ALA A 48 -10.96 5.91 1.70
C ALA A 48 -9.57 5.36 1.35
N TYR A 49 -9.36 4.91 0.11
CA TYR A 49 -8.07 4.42 -0.35
C TYR A 49 -7.00 5.52 -0.24
N GLU A 50 -7.25 6.73 -0.72
CA GLU A 50 -6.27 7.83 -0.66
C GLU A 50 -5.84 8.16 0.77
N ARG A 51 -6.79 8.18 1.72
CA ARG A 51 -6.47 8.40 3.14
C ARG A 51 -5.61 7.30 3.72
N LEU A 52 -5.91 6.04 3.41
CA LEU A 52 -5.18 4.88 3.92
C LEU A 52 -3.80 4.75 3.27
N ALA A 53 -3.73 4.90 1.95
CA ALA A 53 -2.52 4.78 1.16
C ALA A 53 -1.48 5.85 1.51
N ALA A 54 -1.91 7.06 1.88
CA ALA A 54 -1.02 8.14 2.29
C ALA A 54 -0.17 7.82 3.53
N VAL A 55 -0.62 6.87 4.37
CA VAL A 55 0.07 6.50 5.62
C VAL A 55 0.36 5.00 5.70
N GLN A 56 0.23 4.27 4.58
CA GLN A 56 0.32 2.81 4.56
C GLN A 56 1.72 2.30 4.97
N PHE A 57 2.77 2.97 4.49
CA PHE A 57 4.15 2.61 4.75
C PHE A 57 4.95 3.80 5.30
N LYS A 58 5.87 3.50 6.21
CA LYS A 58 6.82 4.47 6.77
C LYS A 58 8.26 3.99 6.59
N VAL A 59 9.21 4.93 6.76
CA VAL A 59 10.64 4.61 6.75
C VAL A 59 10.93 3.53 7.78
N GLY A 60 11.70 2.52 7.38
CA GLY A 60 12.07 1.38 8.21
C GLY A 60 11.09 0.21 8.21
N ASP A 61 9.87 0.36 7.65
CA ASP A 61 8.98 -0.79 7.48
C ASP A 61 9.65 -1.85 6.58
N LEU A 62 9.47 -3.12 6.92
CA LEU A 62 9.90 -4.25 6.09
C LEU A 62 8.75 -4.64 5.15
N LEU A 63 9.03 -4.60 3.86
CA LEU A 63 8.04 -4.76 2.80
C LEU A 63 8.43 -5.90 1.86
N VAL A 64 7.42 -6.51 1.27
CA VAL A 64 7.59 -7.50 0.20
C VAL A 64 6.80 -7.08 -1.04
N ILE A 65 7.35 -7.41 -2.20
CA ILE A 65 6.72 -7.16 -3.50
C ILE A 65 5.74 -8.30 -3.78
N VAL A 66 4.51 -7.96 -4.15
CA VAL A 66 3.42 -8.91 -4.41
C VAL A 66 2.61 -8.51 -5.63
N ASP A 67 1.93 -9.48 -6.24
CA ASP A 67 0.92 -9.27 -7.30
C ASP A 67 1.42 -8.51 -8.55
N CYS A 68 2.72 -8.53 -8.83
CA CYS A 68 3.32 -8.04 -10.08
C CYS A 68 4.15 -9.15 -10.75
N ILE A 69 4.49 -8.97 -12.04
CA ILE A 69 5.26 -9.98 -12.79
C ILE A 69 6.66 -10.17 -12.19
N GLU A 70 7.23 -9.10 -11.62
CA GLU A 70 8.50 -9.13 -10.91
C GLU A 70 8.39 -9.83 -9.54
N ALA A 71 7.19 -10.01 -8.98
CA ALA A 71 7.02 -10.65 -7.67
C ALA A 71 7.51 -12.10 -7.68
N ASP A 72 7.35 -12.81 -8.80
CA ASP A 72 7.87 -14.17 -8.94
C ASP A 72 9.41 -14.21 -8.96
N LEU A 73 10.06 -13.18 -9.54
CA LEU A 73 11.52 -13.01 -9.52
C LEU A 73 12.07 -12.62 -8.14
N HIS A 74 11.17 -12.21 -7.25
CA HIS A 74 11.47 -11.57 -5.98
C HIS A 74 10.80 -12.29 -4.80
N LYS A 75 10.33 -13.52 -5.04
CA LYS A 75 9.60 -14.31 -4.07
C LYS A 75 10.46 -14.59 -2.83
N GLY A 76 9.88 -14.33 -1.65
CA GLY A 76 10.54 -14.53 -0.35
C GLY A 76 11.62 -13.52 0.00
N LYS A 77 11.81 -12.46 -0.80
CA LYS A 77 12.72 -11.37 -0.46
C LYS A 77 11.97 -10.26 0.28
N VAL A 78 12.65 -9.68 1.26
CA VAL A 78 12.16 -8.58 2.08
C VAL A 78 13.07 -7.38 1.86
N TRP A 79 12.47 -6.21 1.74
CA TRP A 79 13.18 -4.94 1.61
C TRP A 79 12.79 -3.98 2.70
N LYS A 80 13.74 -3.15 3.09
CA LYS A 80 13.48 -2.06 4.00
C LYS A 80 13.00 -0.84 3.23
N CYS A 81 11.94 -0.22 3.73
CA CYS A 81 11.37 0.99 3.19
C CYS A 81 12.31 2.18 3.50
N ARG A 82 12.85 2.82 2.45
CA ARG A 82 13.72 4.00 2.56
C ARG A 82 12.91 5.30 2.65
N HIS A 83 11.75 5.34 2.01
CA HIS A 83 10.84 6.48 2.04
C HIS A 83 9.40 5.97 2.07
N GLY A 84 8.62 6.49 3.02
CA GLY A 84 7.23 6.11 3.24
C GLY A 84 6.32 6.38 2.04
N SER A 85 5.04 6.07 2.20
CA SER A 85 4.07 6.27 1.13
C SER A 85 3.99 7.74 0.70
N PHE A 86 4.04 7.99 -0.61
CA PHE A 86 3.90 9.32 -1.20
C PHE A 86 3.02 9.28 -2.43
N LYS A 87 2.39 10.42 -2.76
CA LYS A 87 1.56 10.55 -3.97
C LYS A 87 2.45 10.88 -5.17
N THR A 88 2.36 10.08 -6.21
CA THR A 88 3.07 10.26 -7.47
C THR A 88 2.42 11.34 -8.32
N GLN A 89 3.14 11.85 -9.32
CA GLN A 89 2.60 12.80 -10.30
C GLN A 89 1.43 12.23 -11.12
N HIS A 90 1.27 10.90 -11.18
CA HIS A 90 0.20 10.24 -11.90
C HIS A 90 -1.03 9.97 -11.02
N GLY A 91 -1.01 10.38 -9.75
CA GLY A 91 -2.13 10.25 -8.82
C GLY A 91 -2.14 8.97 -7.98
N ASP A 92 -1.29 7.99 -8.30
CA ASP A 92 -1.10 6.77 -7.52
C ASP A 92 -0.18 6.98 -6.31
N TYR A 93 -0.12 5.98 -5.42
CA TYR A 93 0.79 5.98 -4.27
C TYR A 93 1.98 5.05 -4.50
N GLY A 94 3.17 5.55 -4.18
CA GLY A 94 4.43 4.80 -4.26
C GLY A 94 5.21 4.80 -2.94
N ALA A 95 6.20 3.92 -2.85
CA ALA A 95 7.18 3.86 -1.77
C ALA A 95 8.57 3.50 -2.33
N PHE A 96 9.63 3.96 -1.67
CA PHE A 96 11.00 3.62 -2.07
C PHE A 96 11.57 2.50 -1.18
N LEU A 97 12.21 1.53 -1.82
CA LEU A 97 12.89 0.42 -1.15
C LEU A 97 14.41 0.64 -1.17
N GLU A 98 15.11 0.21 -0.13
CA GLU A 98 16.58 0.14 -0.14
C GLU A 98 17.08 -0.78 -1.27
N GLY A 99 18.17 -0.39 -1.95
CA GLY A 99 18.73 -1.13 -3.09
C GLY A 99 18.14 -0.80 -4.46
N PHE A 100 17.09 0.02 -4.53
CA PHE A 100 16.48 0.42 -5.79
C PHE A 100 16.61 1.92 -6.05
N SER A 101 16.81 2.27 -7.33
CA SER A 101 16.84 3.65 -7.81
C SER A 101 15.43 4.24 -7.97
N GLY A 102 14.43 3.39 -8.23
CA GLY A 102 13.03 3.77 -8.43
C GLY A 102 12.13 3.52 -7.22
N TYR A 103 10.87 3.93 -7.36
CA TYR A 103 9.79 3.60 -6.43
C TYR A 103 8.95 2.43 -6.94
N PHE A 104 8.24 1.78 -6.03
CA PHE A 104 7.24 0.77 -6.32
C PHE A 104 5.86 1.29 -5.93
N LEU A 105 4.83 0.93 -6.70
CA LEU A 105 3.47 1.29 -6.35
C LEU A 105 3.03 0.53 -5.11
N CYS A 106 2.39 1.23 -4.16
CA CYS A 106 1.89 0.64 -2.92
C CYS A 106 0.89 -0.51 -3.17
N ALA A 107 0.20 -0.50 -4.32
CA ALA A 107 -0.69 -1.57 -4.76
C ALA A 107 0.01 -2.93 -4.96
N PHE A 108 1.32 -2.94 -5.14
CA PHE A 108 2.16 -4.14 -5.33
C PHE A 108 3.11 -4.38 -4.15
N LEU A 109 2.84 -3.73 -3.01
CA LEU A 109 3.61 -3.90 -1.79
C LEU A 109 2.71 -4.33 -0.65
N ARG A 110 3.26 -5.11 0.28
CA ARG A 110 2.67 -5.32 1.61
C ARG A 110 3.74 -5.34 2.67
N LYS A 111 3.34 -5.16 3.93
CA LYS A 111 4.23 -5.41 5.06
C LYS A 111 4.61 -6.89 5.10
N ALA A 112 5.88 -7.14 5.41
CA ALA A 112 6.38 -8.47 5.70
C ALA A 112 5.66 -9.04 6.92
N THR A 113 5.38 -10.34 6.88
CA THR A 113 4.96 -11.09 8.07
C THR A 113 6.12 -11.18 9.07
N PRO A 114 5.86 -11.49 10.35
CA PRO A 114 6.94 -11.72 11.32
C PRO A 114 7.96 -12.76 10.84
N GLU A 115 7.50 -13.84 10.19
CA GLU A 115 8.35 -14.92 9.68
C GLU A 115 9.24 -14.45 8.52
N GLU A 116 8.69 -13.66 7.59
CA GLU A 116 9.47 -13.07 6.49
C GLU A 116 10.45 -12.02 7.00
N ALA A 117 10.07 -11.23 8.01
CA ALA A 117 10.97 -10.23 8.58
C ALA A 117 12.26 -10.85 9.15
N LEU A 118 12.22 -12.12 9.60
CA LEU A 118 13.41 -12.85 10.06
C LEU A 118 14.38 -13.18 8.92
N THR A 119 13.91 -13.24 7.68
CA THR A 119 14.76 -13.51 6.51
C THR A 119 15.39 -12.23 5.94
N PHE A 120 15.07 -11.06 6.52
CA PHE A 120 15.67 -9.80 6.08
C PHE A 120 17.17 -9.80 6.38
N GLN A 121 17.96 -9.67 5.33
CA GLN A 121 19.39 -9.38 5.43
C GLN A 121 19.59 -7.93 4.99
N PRO A 122 20.24 -7.08 5.82
CA PRO A 122 20.61 -5.74 5.39
C PRO A 122 21.43 -5.85 4.12
N GLN A 123 21.07 -5.08 3.09
CA GLN A 123 21.92 -5.01 1.92
C GLN A 123 23.23 -4.35 2.36
N SER A 124 24.35 -5.05 2.22
CA SER A 124 25.66 -4.46 2.44
C SER A 124 25.79 -3.30 1.47
N ASN A 125 25.97 -2.09 2.01
CA ASN A 125 26.59 -1.02 1.25
C ASN A 125 28.07 -1.43 1.08
N ASP A 126 28.35 -2.33 0.13
CA ASP A 126 29.66 -2.34 -0.51
C ASP A 126 29.73 -1.09 -1.38
N ALA A 127 29.99 0.04 -0.72
CA ALA A 127 30.57 1.19 -1.37
C ALA A 127 32.01 0.82 -1.73
N VAL A 128 32.14 0.15 -2.87
CA VAL A 128 33.36 0.12 -3.66
C VAL A 128 33.60 1.55 -4.17
N ALA A 129 34.77 2.08 -3.78
CA ALA A 129 35.53 3.23 -4.34
C ALA A 129 34.89 4.62 -4.32
#